data_AF-A0A6G9RPU9-F1
#
_entry.id   AF-A0A6G9RPU9-F1
#
_cell.length_a   1.000
_cell.length_b   1.000
_cell.length_c   1.000
_cell.angle_alpha   90.00
_cell.angle_beta   90.00
_cell.angle_gamma   90.00
#
_symmetry.space_group_name_H-M   'P 1'
#
loop_
_entity.id
_entity.type
_entity.pdbx_description
1 polymer ?
#
loop_
_entity_poly.entity_id
_entity_poly.type
_entity_poly.pdbx_seq_one_letter_code
_entity_poly.pdbx_strand_id
1 'polypeptide(L)'
;MFTKYVFTSSISSDVEYGEGFDSGVKLSLLRLDDYLSGRANTFENSPFNIEMARFFVNISKIDDVVFDIVSPKTELDYSKLFDNLVDFITLIPERVNVEIIEPDFDEKGLGAKLECSIFNNISKVVSSNRSLTRLIKSNYKIKPVPTSILGSCCSRDMLNYYHKYNKSSNFKVELLTMNVSYSSLFDLPLKFSMDDLNINKENIKNTLSVDLIKAIPNAIVQSLKSDSIVILDFMDERFDLVEYKSSKVTKSWDFMNTKLYKKLKDTTTIPFDDESKIHSVIENAKKMIVFLSNYIPLKNIVINESVMSTFFFDDNVFNIFDEEKYNYARYNLMHVKIIDALKKEFNELTFVGAPAYLNFGDVHHQWGSHPYHYNEGYYLYKVKKILLNSVA
;
A
#
# COMPACT_ATOMS: atom_id res chain seq x y z
N MET A 1 -1.20 -24.83 4.24
CA MET A 1 -1.78 -23.47 4.23
C MET A 1 -3.22 -23.59 4.68
N PHE A 2 -3.64 -22.79 5.65
CA PHE A 2 -4.99 -22.83 6.20
C PHE A 2 -5.90 -21.86 5.45
N THR A 3 -7.16 -22.24 5.24
CA THR A 3 -8.18 -21.38 4.62
C THR A 3 -9.18 -20.83 5.63
N LYS A 4 -9.07 -21.23 6.91
CA LYS A 4 -9.91 -20.77 8.01
C LYS A 4 -9.06 -20.23 9.15
N TYR A 5 -9.33 -18.98 9.54
CA TYR A 5 -8.70 -18.31 10.67
C TYR A 5 -9.76 -17.91 11.71
N VAL A 6 -9.50 -18.18 12.99
CA VAL A 6 -10.40 -17.87 14.10
C VAL A 6 -9.65 -17.04 15.13
N PHE A 7 -10.00 -15.77 15.27
CA PHE A 7 -9.50 -14.90 16.34
C PHE A 7 -10.43 -15.03 17.55
N THR A 8 -9.97 -15.57 18.67
CA THR A 8 -10.83 -15.89 19.81
C THR A 8 -10.18 -15.54 21.16
N SER A 9 -11.01 -15.19 22.13
CA SER A 9 -10.63 -15.05 23.54
C SER A 9 -10.59 -16.37 24.32
N SER A 10 -10.97 -17.49 23.71
CA SER A 10 -11.19 -18.78 24.39
C SER A 10 -9.98 -19.72 24.43
N ILE A 11 -8.86 -19.37 23.78
CA ILE A 11 -7.66 -20.20 23.73
C ILE A 11 -6.67 -19.91 24.84
N SER A 12 -5.85 -20.92 25.17
CA SER A 12 -4.89 -20.86 26.28
C SER A 12 -3.46 -20.47 25.83
N SER A 13 -3.16 -20.64 24.55
CA SER A 13 -1.92 -20.21 23.89
C SER A 13 -2.20 -19.07 22.90
N ASP A 14 -1.14 -18.48 22.33
CA ASP A 14 -1.32 -17.47 21.27
C ASP A 14 -1.83 -18.08 19.96
N VAL A 15 -1.53 -19.36 19.70
CA VAL A 15 -1.89 -20.10 18.49
C VAL A 15 -2.27 -21.53 18.85
N GLU A 16 -3.38 -22.02 18.30
CA GLU A 16 -3.79 -23.42 18.33
C GLU A 16 -4.15 -23.88 16.90
N TYR A 17 -3.64 -25.03 16.48
CA TYR A 17 -3.92 -25.60 15.16
C TYR A 17 -5.03 -26.65 15.28
N GLY A 18 -6.12 -26.47 14.54
CA GLY A 18 -7.21 -27.44 14.49
C GLY A 18 -6.86 -28.66 13.65
N GLU A 19 -7.35 -29.83 14.07
CA GLU A 19 -7.20 -31.10 13.35
C GLU A 19 -8.55 -31.59 12.78
N GLY A 20 -8.50 -32.37 11.69
CA GLY A 20 -9.69 -33.03 11.13
C GLY A 20 -10.73 -32.05 10.56
N PHE A 21 -11.99 -32.18 10.97
CA PHE A 21 -13.11 -31.35 10.50
C PHE A 21 -13.07 -29.89 11.00
N ASP A 22 -12.24 -29.59 12.00
CA ASP A 22 -11.97 -28.24 12.50
C ASP A 22 -10.68 -27.64 11.91
N SER A 23 -10.25 -28.12 10.72
CA SER A 23 -9.03 -27.65 10.06
C SER A 23 -9.01 -26.12 9.92
N GLY A 24 -8.11 -25.47 10.65
CA GLY A 24 -7.98 -24.02 10.71
C GLY A 24 -6.99 -23.60 11.79
N VAL A 25 -6.71 -22.31 11.87
CA VAL A 25 -5.83 -21.73 12.90
C VAL A 25 -6.67 -20.89 13.85
N LYS A 26 -6.54 -21.15 15.15
CA LYS A 26 -7.06 -20.27 16.19
C LYS A 26 -5.93 -19.36 16.67
N LEU A 27 -6.22 -18.07 16.74
CA LEU A 27 -5.30 -17.01 17.13
C LEU A 27 -5.88 -16.22 18.30
N SER A 28 -5.02 -15.84 19.24
CA SER A 28 -5.43 -15.11 20.44
C SER A 28 -5.90 -13.71 20.06
N LEU A 29 -7.14 -13.36 20.44
CA LEU A 29 -7.70 -12.03 20.20
C LEU A 29 -6.94 -10.94 21.00
N LEU A 30 -6.48 -11.28 22.21
CA LEU A 30 -5.65 -10.38 23.02
C LEU A 30 -4.31 -10.11 22.31
N ARG A 31 -3.69 -11.15 21.77
CA ARG A 31 -2.43 -11.01 21.06
C ARG A 31 -2.60 -10.24 19.75
N LEU A 32 -3.73 -10.42 19.07
CA LEU A 32 -4.09 -9.60 17.90
C LEU A 32 -4.21 -8.12 18.28
N ASP A 33 -4.82 -7.77 19.41
CA ASP A 33 -4.93 -6.36 19.81
C ASP A 33 -3.56 -5.72 20.07
N ASP A 34 -2.66 -6.43 20.75
CA ASP A 34 -1.28 -5.98 20.94
C ASP A 34 -0.55 -5.80 19.61
N TYR A 35 -0.77 -6.71 18.67
CA TYR A 35 -0.20 -6.68 17.33
C TYR A 35 -0.71 -5.47 16.53
N LEU A 36 -2.02 -5.25 16.49
CA LEU A 36 -2.65 -4.13 15.78
C LEU A 36 -2.35 -2.78 16.42
N SER A 37 -2.25 -2.74 17.75
CA SER A 37 -1.92 -1.52 18.51
C SER A 37 -0.44 -1.15 18.48
N GLY A 38 0.41 -1.95 17.84
CA GLY A 38 1.87 -1.71 17.80
C GLY A 38 2.58 -1.92 19.14
N ARG A 39 1.96 -2.64 20.08
CA ARG A 39 2.57 -3.01 21.38
C ARG A 39 3.43 -4.27 21.29
N ALA A 40 3.27 -5.07 20.23
CA ALA A 40 4.04 -6.28 19.97
C ALA A 40 5.22 -6.03 19.02
N ASN A 41 6.29 -6.81 19.17
CA ASN A 41 7.32 -6.90 18.14
C ASN A 41 6.83 -7.81 17.00
N THR A 42 6.61 -7.24 15.81
CA THR A 42 5.83 -7.86 14.73
C THR A 42 6.64 -8.77 13.82
N PHE A 43 7.97 -8.65 13.82
CA PHE A 43 8.87 -9.34 12.90
C PHE A 43 9.77 -10.38 13.57
N GLU A 44 9.39 -10.84 14.76
CA GLU A 44 10.01 -11.98 15.42
C GLU A 44 9.38 -13.31 14.95
N ASN A 45 10.17 -14.37 14.96
CA ASN A 45 9.73 -15.74 14.62
C ASN A 45 8.92 -16.42 15.73
N SER A 46 7.94 -15.71 16.30
CA SER A 46 6.96 -16.27 17.22
C SER A 46 5.82 -16.95 16.44
N PRO A 47 5.21 -18.04 16.94
CA PRO A 47 4.13 -18.72 16.23
C PRO A 47 3.00 -17.78 15.77
N PHE A 48 2.60 -16.82 16.62
CA PHE A 48 1.57 -15.85 16.29
C PHE A 48 1.96 -14.95 15.11
N ASN A 49 3.18 -14.39 15.14
CA ASN A 49 3.65 -13.51 14.07
C ASN A 49 3.78 -14.25 12.73
N ILE A 50 4.24 -15.51 12.77
CA ILE A 50 4.32 -16.34 11.56
C ILE A 50 2.92 -16.56 10.97
N GLU A 51 1.92 -16.87 11.79
CA GLU A 51 0.55 -17.04 11.30
C GLU A 51 -0.09 -15.73 10.82
N MET A 52 0.22 -14.59 11.46
CA MET A 52 -0.19 -13.28 10.94
C MET A 52 0.49 -12.97 9.59
N ALA A 53 1.76 -13.32 9.42
CA ALA A 53 2.46 -13.15 8.15
C ALA A 53 1.84 -14.02 7.05
N ARG A 54 1.58 -15.30 7.35
CA ARG A 54 0.85 -16.21 6.44
C ARG A 54 -0.54 -15.66 6.09
N PHE A 55 -1.25 -15.12 7.08
CA PHE A 55 -2.55 -14.49 6.90
C PHE A 55 -2.45 -13.33 5.90
N PHE A 56 -1.54 -12.37 6.08
CA PHE A 56 -1.45 -11.20 5.20
C PHE A 56 -0.88 -11.49 3.81
N VAL A 57 0.06 -12.43 3.68
CA VAL A 57 0.59 -12.88 2.38
C VAL A 57 -0.48 -13.65 1.58
N ASN A 58 -1.41 -14.31 2.27
CA ASN A 58 -2.42 -15.12 1.61
C ASN A 58 -3.84 -14.65 1.89
N ILE A 59 -4.06 -13.40 2.30
CA ILE A 59 -5.36 -12.92 2.76
C ILE A 59 -6.43 -13.09 1.69
N SER A 60 -6.03 -13.01 0.42
CA SER A 60 -6.93 -13.28 -0.68
C SER A 60 -7.40 -14.73 -0.70
N LYS A 61 -6.57 -15.71 -0.38
CA LYS A 61 -6.84 -17.16 -0.52
C LYS A 61 -7.53 -17.77 0.71
N ILE A 62 -7.91 -16.96 1.69
CA ILE A 62 -8.65 -17.39 2.88
C ILE A 62 -10.14 -17.48 2.53
N ASP A 63 -10.82 -18.50 3.03
CA ASP A 63 -12.26 -18.71 2.82
C ASP A 63 -13.07 -18.10 3.96
N ASP A 64 -12.65 -18.35 5.21
CA ASP A 64 -13.40 -17.97 6.41
C ASP A 64 -12.50 -17.30 7.46
N VAL A 65 -12.97 -16.16 7.99
CA VAL A 65 -12.38 -15.49 9.15
C VAL A 65 -13.46 -15.30 10.21
N VAL A 66 -13.22 -15.84 11.41
CA VAL A 66 -14.14 -15.76 12.55
C VAL A 66 -13.53 -14.91 13.65
N PHE A 67 -14.29 -13.96 14.17
CA PHE A 67 -13.96 -13.18 15.36
C PHE A 67 -14.89 -13.59 16.48
N ASP A 68 -14.40 -14.44 17.37
CA ASP A 68 -15.12 -14.89 18.55
C ASP A 68 -14.72 -14.04 19.76
N ILE A 69 -15.51 -12.99 19.99
CA ILE A 69 -15.27 -12.01 21.06
C ILE A 69 -15.98 -12.40 22.37
N VAL A 70 -16.58 -13.59 22.43
CA VAL A 70 -17.25 -14.09 23.62
C VAL A 70 -16.20 -14.65 24.58
N SER A 71 -15.83 -13.85 25.56
CA SER A 71 -14.90 -14.29 26.61
C SER A 71 -15.65 -14.79 27.84
N PRO A 72 -15.35 -16.00 28.35
CA PRO A 72 -15.79 -16.42 29.66
C PRO A 72 -14.99 -15.79 30.82
N LYS A 73 -13.92 -15.01 30.57
CA LYS A 73 -12.90 -14.69 31.59
C LYS A 73 -12.27 -13.29 31.59
N THR A 74 -12.65 -12.33 30.75
CA THR A 74 -11.90 -11.05 30.67
C THR A 74 -12.73 -9.77 30.65
N GLU A 75 -12.36 -8.85 31.54
CA GLU A 75 -12.65 -7.41 31.52
C GLU A 75 -11.77 -6.70 30.47
N LEU A 76 -11.89 -7.06 29.19
CA LEU A 76 -11.24 -6.30 28.13
C LEU A 76 -11.95 -4.96 27.95
N ASP A 77 -11.20 -3.86 27.79
CA ASP A 77 -11.77 -2.62 27.26
C ASP A 77 -12.05 -2.82 25.76
N TYR A 78 -13.25 -3.33 25.49
CA TYR A 78 -13.70 -3.64 24.14
C TYR A 78 -13.81 -2.40 23.25
N SER A 79 -13.87 -1.19 23.81
CA SER A 79 -14.09 0.02 23.01
C SER A 79 -12.93 0.29 22.04
N LYS A 80 -11.69 0.25 22.55
CA LYS A 80 -10.46 0.46 21.77
C LYS A 80 -10.13 -0.75 20.89
N LEU A 81 -10.38 -1.95 21.41
CA LEU A 81 -10.24 -3.20 20.65
C LEU A 81 -11.14 -3.18 19.40
N PHE A 82 -12.39 -2.75 19.53
CA PHE A 82 -13.32 -2.74 18.40
C PHE A 82 -12.91 -1.77 17.31
N ASP A 83 -12.33 -0.62 17.63
CA ASP A 83 -11.84 0.30 16.60
C ASP A 83 -10.70 -0.33 15.79
N ASN A 84 -9.74 -0.99 16.45
CA ASN A 84 -8.68 -1.74 15.80
C ASN A 84 -9.23 -2.90 14.94
N LEU A 85 -10.20 -3.66 15.48
CA LEU A 85 -10.80 -4.79 14.80
C LEU A 85 -11.63 -4.36 13.60
N VAL A 86 -12.41 -3.28 13.69
CA VAL A 86 -13.09 -2.71 12.52
C VAL A 86 -12.06 -2.38 11.45
N ASP A 87 -10.97 -1.70 11.82
CA ASP A 87 -9.96 -1.32 10.86
C ASP A 87 -9.30 -2.53 10.17
N PHE A 88 -9.06 -3.61 10.93
CA PHE A 88 -8.53 -4.89 10.47
C PHE A 88 -9.51 -5.70 9.61
N ILE A 89 -10.75 -5.89 10.06
CA ILE A 89 -11.80 -6.64 9.36
C ILE A 89 -12.06 -6.05 7.97
N THR A 90 -12.06 -4.73 7.90
CA THR A 90 -12.26 -3.96 6.67
C THR A 90 -11.16 -4.17 5.62
N LEU A 91 -10.00 -4.73 6.00
CA LEU A 91 -8.93 -5.15 5.06
C LEU A 91 -9.24 -6.48 4.38
N ILE A 92 -10.10 -7.30 4.98
CA ILE A 92 -10.41 -8.63 4.49
C ILE A 92 -11.14 -8.49 3.13
N PRO A 93 -10.69 -9.17 2.06
CA PRO A 93 -11.29 -9.06 0.73
C PRO A 93 -12.74 -9.53 0.65
N GLU A 94 -13.53 -8.97 -0.27
CA GLU A 94 -14.99 -9.23 -0.43
C GLU A 94 -15.38 -10.71 -0.49
N ARG A 95 -14.53 -11.56 -1.05
CA ARG A 95 -14.81 -12.99 -1.22
C ARG A 95 -14.69 -13.81 0.07
N VAL A 96 -14.05 -13.28 1.10
CA VAL A 96 -13.81 -13.98 2.35
C VAL A 96 -15.02 -13.82 3.26
N ASN A 97 -15.53 -14.93 3.77
CA ASN A 97 -16.62 -14.91 4.74
C ASN A 97 -16.08 -14.39 6.07
N VAL A 98 -16.72 -13.33 6.59
CA VAL A 98 -16.40 -12.81 7.92
C VAL A 98 -17.56 -13.11 8.87
N GLU A 99 -17.28 -13.85 9.94
CA GLU A 99 -18.23 -14.13 11.02
C GLU A 99 -17.75 -13.44 12.31
N ILE A 100 -18.66 -12.75 12.99
CA ILE A 100 -18.42 -12.10 14.29
C ILE A 100 -19.37 -12.76 15.28
N ILE A 101 -18.83 -13.39 16.32
CA ILE A 101 -19.60 -13.98 17.41
C ILE A 101 -19.48 -13.04 18.61
N GLU A 102 -20.59 -12.39 18.98
CA GLU A 102 -20.64 -11.41 20.08
C GLU A 102 -21.70 -11.75 21.13
N PRO A 103 -21.54 -11.32 22.40
CA PRO A 103 -22.64 -11.35 23.38
C PRO A 103 -23.87 -10.63 22.81
N ASP A 104 -25.08 -11.05 23.22
CA ASP A 104 -26.39 -10.57 22.69
C ASP A 104 -26.36 -9.14 22.13
N PHE A 105 -26.84 -8.96 20.89
CA PHE A 105 -26.60 -7.76 20.07
C PHE A 105 -26.71 -6.43 20.84
N ASP A 106 -25.57 -5.79 21.06
CA ASP A 106 -25.46 -4.45 21.67
C ASP A 106 -25.25 -3.40 20.56
N GLU A 107 -25.90 -2.23 20.70
CA GLU A 107 -25.67 -1.06 19.83
C GLU A 107 -24.22 -0.57 19.88
N LYS A 108 -23.46 -0.96 20.91
CA LYS A 108 -22.02 -0.69 21.05
C LYS A 108 -21.12 -1.87 20.63
N GLY A 109 -21.71 -2.96 20.16
CA GLY A 109 -21.00 -4.17 19.71
C GLY A 109 -20.13 -3.93 18.47
N LEU A 110 -19.24 -4.90 18.20
CA LEU A 110 -18.37 -4.86 17.04
C LEU A 110 -19.18 -4.87 15.73
N GLY A 111 -20.25 -5.65 15.69
CA GLY A 111 -21.17 -5.68 14.55
C GLY A 111 -21.78 -4.31 14.24
N ALA A 112 -22.21 -3.57 15.26
CA ALA A 112 -22.80 -2.24 15.11
C ALA A 112 -21.77 -1.20 14.63
N LYS A 113 -20.55 -1.22 15.18
CA LYS A 113 -19.46 -0.34 14.71
C LYS A 113 -19.05 -0.64 13.27
N LEU A 114 -19.01 -1.91 12.87
CA LEU A 114 -18.68 -2.30 11.51
C LEU A 114 -19.75 -1.85 10.50
N GLU A 115 -21.04 -1.91 10.87
CA GLU A 115 -22.15 -1.45 10.03
C GLU A 115 -22.05 0.05 9.68
N CYS A 116 -21.48 0.85 10.57
CA CYS A 116 -21.21 2.28 10.34
C CYS A 116 -19.94 2.56 9.49
N SER A 117 -19.19 1.52 9.11
CA SER A 117 -17.90 1.64 8.42
C SER A 117 -17.98 1.33 6.92
N ILE A 118 -16.96 1.74 6.17
CA ILE A 118 -16.80 1.34 4.76
C ILE A 118 -16.02 0.02 4.71
N PHE A 119 -16.69 -1.05 4.30
CA PHE A 119 -16.11 -2.37 4.06
C PHE A 119 -16.65 -3.00 2.77
N ASN A 120 -15.93 -3.95 2.19
CA ASN A 120 -16.30 -4.54 0.91
C ASN A 120 -17.07 -5.86 1.05
N ASN A 121 -17.18 -6.41 2.26
CA ASN A 121 -17.71 -7.75 2.50
C ASN A 121 -19.16 -7.71 2.96
N ILE A 122 -19.81 -8.88 2.96
CA ILE A 122 -20.99 -9.12 3.80
C ILE A 122 -20.51 -9.91 5.00
N SER A 123 -20.68 -9.36 6.20
CA SER A 123 -20.29 -10.04 7.44
C SER A 123 -21.52 -10.59 8.15
N LYS A 124 -21.37 -11.75 8.79
CA LYS A 124 -22.39 -12.37 9.63
C LYS A 124 -22.08 -12.02 11.08
N VAL A 125 -23.03 -11.42 11.78
CA VAL A 125 -22.97 -11.22 13.23
C VAL A 125 -23.87 -12.25 13.87
N VAL A 126 -23.30 -13.14 14.66
CA VAL A 126 -23.96 -14.27 15.29
C VAL A 126 -23.99 -14.04 16.79
N SER A 127 -25.16 -14.18 17.41
CA SER A 127 -25.25 -14.10 18.87
C SER A 127 -24.47 -15.25 19.51
N SER A 128 -23.91 -15.04 20.70
CA SER A 128 -23.10 -16.04 21.42
C SER A 128 -23.82 -17.39 21.62
N ASN A 129 -25.14 -17.36 21.84
CA ASN A 129 -26.00 -18.55 21.95
C ASN A 129 -26.41 -19.15 20.58
N ARG A 130 -25.94 -18.59 19.48
CA ARG A 130 -26.23 -18.94 18.07
C ARG A 130 -27.72 -18.98 17.71
N SER A 131 -28.57 -18.35 18.52
CA SER A 131 -30.02 -18.29 18.28
C SER A 131 -30.39 -17.26 17.21
N LEU A 132 -29.55 -16.26 16.97
CA LEU A 132 -29.79 -15.19 16.02
C LEU A 132 -28.57 -14.93 15.14
N THR A 133 -28.83 -14.53 13.90
CA THR A 133 -27.81 -14.11 12.94
C THR A 133 -28.29 -12.86 12.20
N ARG A 134 -27.45 -11.82 12.19
CA ARG A 134 -27.65 -10.58 11.44
C ARG A 134 -26.63 -10.51 10.31
N LEU A 135 -27.08 -10.21 9.09
CA LEU A 135 -26.20 -9.90 7.98
C LEU A 135 -25.95 -8.39 7.95
N ILE A 136 -24.69 -7.98 7.95
CA ILE A 136 -24.28 -6.59 7.79
C ILE A 136 -23.53 -6.43 6.48
N LYS A 137 -23.79 -5.33 5.79
CA LYS A 137 -23.12 -4.95 4.54
C LYS A 137 -22.89 -3.44 4.54
N SER A 138 -21.83 -3.00 3.88
CA SER A 138 -21.64 -1.59 3.58
C SER A 138 -22.74 -1.10 2.63
N ASN A 139 -23.37 0.01 2.99
CA ASN A 139 -24.37 0.66 2.14
C ASN A 139 -23.75 1.69 1.17
N TYR A 140 -22.43 1.86 1.20
CA TYR A 140 -21.73 2.84 0.37
C TYR A 140 -21.57 2.32 -1.07
N LYS A 141 -22.28 2.95 -2.00
CA LYS A 141 -22.05 2.76 -3.44
C LYS A 141 -21.02 3.79 -3.91
N ILE A 142 -19.79 3.35 -4.10
CA ILE A 142 -18.70 4.23 -4.54
C ILE A 142 -18.60 4.10 -6.06
N LYS A 143 -18.78 5.24 -6.76
CA LYS A 143 -18.49 5.29 -8.20
C LYS A 143 -16.98 5.17 -8.40
N PRO A 144 -16.50 4.47 -9.45
CA PRO A 144 -15.08 4.41 -9.73
C PRO A 144 -14.48 5.81 -9.87
N VAL A 145 -13.50 6.13 -9.03
CA VAL A 145 -12.85 7.44 -8.98
C VAL A 145 -11.75 7.50 -10.04
N PRO A 146 -11.78 8.47 -10.97
CA PRO A 146 -10.71 8.67 -11.94
C PRO A 146 -9.38 8.97 -11.22
N THR A 147 -8.35 8.20 -11.51
CA THR A 147 -7.09 8.21 -10.74
C THR A 147 -5.90 8.34 -11.66
N SER A 148 -5.00 9.26 -11.35
CA SER A 148 -3.72 9.43 -12.05
C SER A 148 -2.57 9.17 -11.09
N ILE A 149 -1.56 8.43 -11.53
CA ILE A 149 -0.43 8.02 -10.71
C ILE A 149 0.85 8.63 -11.27
N LEU A 150 1.60 9.34 -10.42
CA LEU A 150 3.01 9.65 -10.61
C LEU A 150 3.79 8.98 -9.50
N GLY A 151 4.35 7.82 -9.80
CA GLY A 151 4.96 6.98 -8.78
C GLY A 151 5.44 5.67 -9.37
N SER A 152 5.46 4.62 -8.58
CA SER A 152 6.19 3.39 -8.87
C SER A 152 5.29 2.16 -8.96
N CYS A 153 5.90 0.98 -8.96
CA CYS A 153 5.19 -0.28 -8.74
C CYS A 153 4.40 -0.29 -7.42
N CYS A 154 4.80 0.46 -6.39
CA CYS A 154 4.09 0.47 -5.10
C CYS A 154 2.66 1.00 -5.24
N SER A 155 2.46 2.12 -5.96
CA SER A 155 1.13 2.68 -6.19
C SER A 155 0.33 1.94 -7.27
N ARG A 156 1.00 1.40 -8.29
CA ARG A 156 0.34 0.55 -9.29
C ARG A 156 -0.20 -0.72 -8.65
N ASP A 157 0.64 -1.43 -7.90
CA ASP A 157 0.32 -2.76 -7.40
C ASP A 157 -0.80 -2.69 -6.36
N MET A 158 -0.86 -1.66 -5.51
CA MET A 158 -2.00 -1.53 -4.58
C MET A 158 -3.36 -1.53 -5.30
N LEU A 159 -3.50 -0.80 -6.41
CA LEU A 159 -4.74 -0.76 -7.18
C LEU A 159 -4.99 -2.07 -7.94
N ASN A 160 -3.94 -2.70 -8.48
CA ASN A 160 -4.05 -4.01 -9.14
C ASN A 160 -4.53 -5.10 -8.16
N TYR A 161 -3.93 -5.17 -6.97
CA TYR A 161 -4.30 -6.12 -5.92
C TYR A 161 -5.73 -5.88 -5.45
N TYR A 162 -6.13 -4.62 -5.26
CA TYR A 162 -7.50 -4.27 -4.90
C TYR A 162 -8.50 -4.71 -5.97
N HIS A 163 -8.24 -4.40 -7.25
CA HIS A 163 -9.11 -4.79 -8.36
C HIS A 163 -9.21 -6.32 -8.51
N LYS A 164 -8.11 -7.04 -8.31
CA LYS A 164 -8.06 -8.50 -8.40
C LYS A 164 -8.94 -9.18 -7.35
N TYR A 165 -9.07 -8.59 -6.16
CA TYR A 165 -9.67 -9.24 -4.99
C TYR A 165 -11.01 -8.67 -4.51
N ASN A 166 -11.54 -7.63 -5.16
CA ASN A 166 -12.86 -7.06 -4.89
C ASN A 166 -13.70 -7.03 -6.17
N LYS A 167 -15.02 -7.24 -6.07
CA LYS A 167 -15.89 -7.39 -7.26
C LYS A 167 -16.02 -6.09 -8.07
N SER A 168 -15.87 -4.94 -7.44
CA SER A 168 -15.88 -3.63 -8.09
C SER A 168 -14.60 -2.85 -7.76
N SER A 169 -13.93 -2.33 -8.79
CA SER A 169 -12.85 -1.36 -8.57
C SER A 169 -13.44 0.01 -8.27
N ASN A 170 -13.12 0.54 -7.10
CA ASN A 170 -13.46 1.92 -6.73
C ASN A 170 -12.52 2.94 -7.39
N PHE A 171 -11.55 2.50 -8.19
CA PHE A 171 -10.58 3.35 -8.87
C PHE A 171 -10.54 3.02 -10.36
N LYS A 172 -10.42 4.05 -11.19
CA LYS A 172 -10.17 3.94 -12.62
C LYS A 172 -8.88 4.66 -12.95
N VAL A 173 -7.82 3.91 -13.25
CA VAL A 173 -6.51 4.50 -13.61
C VAL A 173 -6.61 5.13 -14.99
N GLU A 174 -6.58 6.47 -15.06
CA GLU A 174 -6.60 7.25 -16.30
C GLU A 174 -5.17 7.49 -16.82
N LEU A 175 -4.19 7.59 -15.92
CA LEU A 175 -2.78 7.74 -16.25
C LEU A 175 -1.88 7.03 -15.23
N LEU A 176 -0.82 6.39 -15.72
CA LEU A 176 0.25 5.80 -14.91
C LEU A 176 1.60 6.24 -15.46
N THR A 177 2.32 7.03 -14.67
CA THR A 177 3.71 7.44 -14.94
C THR A 177 4.59 6.84 -13.86
N MET A 178 5.63 6.11 -14.29
CA MET A 178 6.59 5.46 -13.40
C MET A 178 8.01 5.45 -13.94
N ASN A 179 8.96 5.07 -13.09
CA ASN A 179 10.39 5.10 -13.31
C ASN A 179 10.92 6.52 -13.59
N VAL A 180 10.31 7.53 -12.96
CA VAL A 180 10.64 8.95 -13.13
C VAL A 180 10.95 9.59 -11.79
N SER A 181 11.95 10.46 -11.75
CA SER A 181 12.35 11.21 -10.58
C SER A 181 11.81 12.63 -10.64
N TYR A 182 11.24 13.07 -9.51
CA TYR A 182 10.80 14.45 -9.26
C TYR A 182 11.92 15.46 -9.48
N SER A 183 13.17 15.09 -9.15
CA SER A 183 14.35 15.94 -9.35
C SER A 183 14.49 16.41 -10.80
N SER A 184 14.05 15.60 -11.75
CA SER A 184 14.20 15.88 -13.18
C SER A 184 12.92 16.36 -13.87
N LEU A 185 11.78 16.48 -13.17
CA LEU A 185 10.47 16.74 -13.80
C LEU A 185 10.40 18.04 -14.60
N PHE A 186 11.09 19.08 -14.12
CA PHE A 186 11.07 20.43 -14.70
C PHE A 186 12.42 20.84 -15.30
N ASP A 187 13.31 19.89 -15.56
CA ASP A 187 14.58 20.14 -16.24
C ASP A 187 14.37 20.43 -17.74
N LEU A 188 15.47 20.76 -18.44
CA LEU A 188 15.44 20.90 -19.89
C LEU A 188 15.16 19.55 -20.58
N PRO A 189 14.31 19.53 -21.62
CA PRO A 189 14.10 18.35 -22.45
C PRO A 189 15.40 17.79 -23.04
N LEU A 190 15.54 16.47 -23.03
CA LEU A 190 16.60 15.79 -23.78
C LEU A 190 16.17 15.66 -25.24
N LYS A 191 17.06 15.99 -26.19
CA LYS A 191 16.79 15.76 -27.61
C LYS A 191 17.05 14.30 -27.97
N PHE A 192 16.08 13.64 -28.60
CA PHE A 192 16.17 12.25 -29.04
C PHE A 192 15.31 11.97 -30.29
N SER A 193 15.56 10.83 -30.93
CA SER A 193 14.64 10.23 -31.91
C SER A 193 13.86 9.09 -31.27
N MET A 194 12.59 8.90 -31.63
CA MET A 194 11.79 7.75 -31.15
C MET A 194 12.41 6.39 -31.49
N ASP A 195 13.19 6.32 -32.57
CA ASP A 195 13.92 5.10 -32.96
C ASP A 195 15.05 4.74 -31.99
N ASP A 196 15.56 5.74 -31.25
CA ASP A 196 16.63 5.54 -30.27
C ASP A 196 16.13 4.96 -28.95
N LEU A 197 14.81 4.94 -28.71
CA LEU A 197 14.24 4.33 -27.51
C LEU A 197 14.23 2.81 -27.59
N ASN A 198 14.02 2.22 -28.78
CA ASN A 198 14.05 0.76 -29.03
C ASN A 198 13.39 -0.13 -27.95
N ILE A 199 12.29 0.34 -27.35
CA ILE A 199 11.49 -0.38 -26.35
C ILE A 199 10.27 -0.98 -27.04
N ASN A 200 10.04 -2.29 -26.84
CA ASN A 200 8.91 -3.01 -27.44
C ASN A 200 7.57 -2.75 -26.72
N LYS A 201 7.61 -2.44 -25.42
CA LYS A 201 6.41 -2.21 -24.61
C LYS A 201 5.98 -0.75 -24.76
N GLU A 202 4.87 -0.53 -25.48
CA GLU A 202 4.41 0.82 -25.84
C GLU A 202 4.17 1.73 -24.62
N ASN A 203 3.58 1.22 -23.53
CA ASN A 203 3.36 2.01 -22.32
C ASN A 203 4.67 2.54 -21.71
N ILE A 204 5.71 1.70 -21.63
CA ILE A 204 7.03 2.09 -21.10
C ILE A 204 7.67 3.12 -22.03
N LYS A 205 7.59 2.87 -23.35
CA LYS A 205 8.11 3.79 -24.36
C LYS A 205 7.45 5.17 -24.26
N ASN A 206 6.13 5.21 -24.07
CA ASN A 206 5.36 6.43 -23.89
C ASN A 206 5.78 7.16 -22.62
N THR A 207 5.79 6.49 -21.46
CA THR A 207 6.23 7.10 -20.20
C THR A 207 7.64 7.68 -20.30
N LEU A 208 8.59 6.93 -20.85
CA LEU A 208 9.96 7.40 -21.04
C LEU A 208 10.02 8.60 -22.00
N SER A 209 9.30 8.55 -23.13
CA SER A 209 9.29 9.66 -24.08
C SER A 209 8.74 10.96 -23.46
N VAL A 210 7.68 10.85 -22.65
CA VAL A 210 7.03 11.97 -21.95
C VAL A 210 7.95 12.53 -20.86
N ASP A 211 8.72 11.68 -20.16
CA ASP A 211 9.78 12.13 -19.24
C ASP A 211 10.90 12.87 -19.98
N LEU A 212 11.42 12.30 -21.07
CA LEU A 212 12.52 12.90 -21.83
C LEU A 212 12.18 14.28 -22.39
N ILE A 213 10.92 14.50 -22.80
CA ILE A 213 10.44 15.83 -23.24
C ILE A 213 9.85 16.68 -22.10
N LYS A 214 9.86 16.17 -20.86
CA LYS A 214 9.44 16.88 -19.64
C LYS A 214 7.98 17.33 -19.66
N ALA A 215 7.11 16.47 -20.21
CA ALA A 215 5.68 16.73 -20.40
C ALA A 215 4.77 16.02 -19.37
N ILE A 216 5.34 15.37 -18.35
CA ILE A 216 4.59 14.63 -17.32
C ILE A 216 3.57 15.50 -16.58
N PRO A 217 3.89 16.73 -16.11
CA PRO A 217 2.90 17.57 -15.44
C PRO A 217 1.67 17.83 -16.31
N ASN A 218 1.88 18.12 -17.60
CA ASN A 218 0.80 18.36 -18.55
C ASN A 218 -0.02 17.10 -18.84
N ALA A 219 0.64 15.94 -18.98
CA ALA A 219 -0.04 14.67 -19.18
C ALA A 219 -0.97 14.33 -17.99
N ILE A 220 -0.52 14.59 -16.76
CA ILE A 220 -1.35 14.40 -15.56
C ILE A 220 -2.57 15.31 -15.62
N VAL A 221 -2.40 16.61 -15.84
CA VAL A 221 -3.54 17.55 -15.93
C VAL A 221 -4.55 17.15 -17.00
N GLN A 222 -4.09 16.69 -18.17
CA GLN A 222 -4.96 16.22 -19.26
C GLN A 222 -5.79 14.99 -18.89
N SER A 223 -5.34 14.19 -17.92
CA SER A 223 -6.07 13.03 -17.42
C SER A 223 -7.09 13.35 -16.31
N LEU A 224 -7.06 14.56 -15.76
CA LEU A 224 -7.90 14.93 -14.61
C LEU A 224 -9.35 15.22 -15.00
N LYS A 225 -10.23 14.90 -14.05
CA LYS A 225 -11.63 15.27 -13.96
C LYS A 225 -11.86 15.98 -12.62
N SER A 226 -13.02 16.61 -12.44
CA SER A 226 -13.33 17.36 -11.22
C SER A 226 -13.30 16.53 -9.93
N ASP A 227 -13.56 15.22 -10.03
CA ASP A 227 -13.54 14.25 -8.94
C ASP A 227 -12.27 13.38 -8.94
N SER A 228 -11.26 13.72 -9.75
CA SER A 228 -10.02 12.94 -9.83
C SER A 228 -9.24 12.94 -8.53
N ILE A 229 -8.52 11.83 -8.32
CA ILE A 229 -7.44 11.70 -7.35
C ILE A 229 -6.12 11.60 -8.08
N VAL A 230 -5.09 12.26 -7.54
CA VAL A 230 -3.70 12.07 -7.98
C VAL A 230 -2.92 11.39 -6.87
N ILE A 231 -2.28 10.27 -7.20
CA ILE A 231 -1.43 9.52 -6.27
C ILE A 231 0.03 9.80 -6.64
N LEU A 232 0.76 10.33 -5.67
CA LEU A 232 2.18 10.62 -5.73
C LEU A 232 2.93 9.64 -4.82
N ASP A 233 3.95 8.95 -5.33
CA ASP A 233 4.91 8.21 -4.50
C ASP A 233 6.36 8.50 -4.89
N PHE A 234 7.28 8.21 -3.97
CA PHE A 234 8.70 8.55 -4.09
C PHE A 234 9.61 7.32 -4.17
N MET A 235 9.06 6.13 -4.46
CA MET A 235 9.88 4.91 -4.55
C MET A 235 10.87 4.96 -5.70
N ASP A 236 10.51 5.60 -6.81
CA ASP A 236 11.41 5.75 -7.96
C ASP A 236 12.59 6.71 -7.68
N GLU A 237 12.56 7.44 -6.56
CA GLU A 237 13.73 8.20 -6.12
C GLU A 237 14.90 7.32 -5.70
N ARG A 238 14.72 6.00 -5.60
CA ARG A 238 15.81 5.02 -5.45
C ARG A 238 16.74 4.94 -6.67
N PHE A 239 16.32 5.47 -7.81
CA PHE A 239 17.15 5.50 -9.02
C PHE A 239 18.12 6.69 -8.99
N ASP A 240 19.34 6.46 -9.46
CA ASP A 240 20.26 7.56 -9.78
C ASP A 240 19.72 8.41 -10.93
N LEU A 241 20.33 9.58 -11.15
CA LEU A 241 20.10 10.37 -12.36
C LEU A 241 21.30 10.29 -13.29
N VAL A 242 21.03 10.46 -14.58
CA VAL A 242 22.02 10.73 -15.62
C VAL A 242 21.87 12.19 -16.01
N GLU A 243 22.95 12.95 -15.91
CA GLU A 243 23.02 14.31 -16.40
C GLU A 243 23.79 14.35 -17.74
N TYR A 244 23.18 15.00 -18.74
CA TYR A 244 23.76 15.21 -20.06
C TYR A 244 23.34 16.56 -20.63
N LYS A 245 24.32 17.41 -20.98
CA LYS A 245 24.09 18.74 -21.59
C LYS A 245 22.99 19.56 -20.88
N SER A 246 23.06 19.63 -19.55
CA SER A 246 22.11 20.33 -18.68
C SER A 246 20.68 19.76 -18.62
N SER A 247 20.49 18.53 -19.10
CA SER A 247 19.27 17.76 -18.90
C SER A 247 19.55 16.61 -17.93
N LYS A 248 18.63 16.37 -16.99
CA LYS A 248 18.67 15.17 -16.15
C LYS A 248 17.55 14.21 -16.54
N VAL A 249 17.88 12.93 -16.48
CA VAL A 249 16.95 11.83 -16.76
C VAL A 249 17.15 10.78 -15.69
N THR A 250 16.05 10.18 -15.23
CA THR A 250 16.14 9.04 -14.31
C THR A 250 16.88 7.90 -14.96
N LYS A 251 17.90 7.37 -14.27
CA LYS A 251 18.70 6.22 -14.69
C LYS A 251 17.93 4.92 -14.47
N SER A 252 16.71 4.84 -15.00
CA SER A 252 15.85 3.67 -14.88
C SER A 252 16.38 2.51 -15.72
N TRP A 253 15.97 1.28 -15.36
CA TRP A 253 16.32 0.08 -16.12
C TRP A 253 15.90 0.19 -17.58
N ASP A 254 14.72 0.75 -17.85
CA ASP A 254 14.21 0.92 -19.21
C ASP A 254 15.04 1.93 -19.99
N PHE A 255 15.40 3.06 -19.38
CA PHE A 255 16.26 4.07 -20.03
C PHE A 255 17.65 3.52 -20.34
N MET A 256 18.28 2.81 -19.41
CA MET A 256 19.62 2.23 -19.60
C MET A 256 19.68 1.21 -20.76
N ASN A 257 18.55 0.57 -21.08
CA ASN A 257 18.47 -0.40 -22.17
C ASN A 257 18.28 0.23 -23.55
N THR A 258 18.04 1.55 -23.62
CA THR A 258 17.86 2.26 -24.88
C THR A 258 19.17 2.44 -25.68
N LYS A 259 19.07 2.58 -27.00
CA LYS A 259 20.15 2.99 -27.89
C LYS A 259 20.54 4.44 -27.59
N LEU A 260 19.58 5.26 -27.19
CA LEU A 260 19.80 6.63 -26.74
C LEU A 260 20.83 6.68 -25.62
N TYR A 261 20.59 5.98 -24.52
CA TYR A 261 21.50 5.94 -23.37
C TYR A 261 22.91 5.47 -23.78
N LYS A 262 23.00 4.41 -24.59
CA LYS A 262 24.28 3.86 -25.09
C LYS A 262 25.05 4.84 -25.99
N LYS A 263 24.37 5.81 -26.62
CA LYS A 263 24.99 6.86 -27.45
C LYS A 263 25.43 8.08 -26.64
N LEU A 264 24.89 8.28 -25.44
CA LEU A 264 25.30 9.38 -24.58
C LEU A 264 26.76 9.18 -24.18
N LYS A 265 27.57 10.22 -24.41
CA LYS A 265 28.97 10.30 -23.98
C LYS A 265 29.08 11.43 -22.96
N ASP A 266 30.08 11.37 -22.10
CA ASP A 266 30.38 12.43 -21.13
C ASP A 266 29.20 12.73 -20.18
N THR A 267 28.53 11.67 -19.74
CA THR A 267 27.43 11.77 -18.77
C THR A 267 27.95 11.74 -17.34
N THR A 268 27.34 12.52 -16.46
CA THR A 268 27.55 12.43 -15.00
C THR A 268 26.43 11.61 -14.38
N THR A 269 26.76 10.70 -13.46
CA THR A 269 25.75 10.03 -12.63
C THR A 269 25.61 10.78 -11.31
N ILE A 270 24.39 11.14 -10.94
CA ILE A 270 24.07 11.73 -9.63
C ILE A 270 23.45 10.62 -8.78
N PRO A 271 24.10 10.21 -7.67
CA PRO A 271 23.58 9.16 -6.80
C PRO A 271 22.17 9.46 -6.27
N PHE A 272 21.41 8.41 -6.01
CA PHE A 272 20.02 8.54 -5.63
C PHE A 272 19.79 9.35 -4.33
N ASP A 273 20.75 9.29 -3.39
CA ASP A 273 20.72 9.95 -2.09
C ASP A 273 21.65 11.18 -2.00
N ASP A 274 22.12 11.69 -3.14
CA ASP A 274 22.87 12.95 -3.18
C ASP A 274 22.00 14.11 -2.67
N GLU A 275 22.51 14.92 -1.73
CA GLU A 275 21.72 16.01 -1.11
C GLU A 275 21.18 17.02 -2.14
N SER A 276 21.90 17.27 -3.23
CA SER A 276 21.42 18.18 -4.29
C SER A 276 20.22 17.59 -5.04
N LYS A 277 20.21 16.27 -5.22
CA LYS A 277 19.07 15.54 -5.77
C LYS A 277 17.89 15.58 -4.79
N ILE A 278 18.12 15.28 -3.50
CA ILE A 278 17.06 15.30 -2.48
C ILE A 278 16.40 16.67 -2.41
N HIS A 279 17.20 17.75 -2.40
CA HIS A 279 16.68 19.11 -2.43
C HIS A 279 15.83 19.37 -3.68
N SER A 280 16.31 18.95 -4.86
CA SER A 280 15.57 19.10 -6.12
C SER A 280 14.26 18.30 -6.13
N VAL A 281 14.23 17.09 -5.56
CA VAL A 281 13.01 16.28 -5.38
C VAL A 281 11.99 17.05 -4.57
N ILE A 282 12.38 17.58 -3.41
CA ILE A 282 11.48 18.33 -2.52
C ILE A 282 10.88 19.54 -3.24
N GLU A 283 11.73 20.36 -3.85
CA GLU A 283 11.28 21.59 -4.51
C GLU A 283 10.40 21.32 -5.73
N ASN A 284 10.71 20.30 -6.53
CA ASN A 284 9.90 19.94 -7.68
C ASN A 284 8.61 19.23 -7.28
N ALA A 285 8.60 18.42 -6.21
CA ALA A 285 7.38 17.85 -5.66
C ALA A 285 6.44 18.96 -5.16
N LYS A 286 6.96 19.95 -4.44
CA LYS A 286 6.18 21.14 -4.03
C LYS A 286 5.59 21.88 -5.22
N LYS A 287 6.40 22.16 -6.26
CA LYS A 287 5.92 22.80 -7.50
C LYS A 287 4.83 21.98 -8.17
N MET A 288 4.98 20.66 -8.22
CA MET A 288 3.99 19.76 -8.79
C MET A 288 2.68 19.78 -8.01
N ILE A 289 2.72 19.74 -6.68
CA ILE A 289 1.53 19.82 -5.81
C ILE A 289 0.80 21.15 -6.01
N VAL A 290 1.52 22.27 -6.00
CA VAL A 290 0.96 23.62 -6.26
C VAL A 290 0.40 23.72 -7.67
N PHE A 291 1.04 23.08 -8.66
CA PHE A 291 0.54 23.05 -10.02
C PHE A 291 -0.79 22.28 -10.11
N LEU A 292 -0.87 21.10 -9.50
CA LEU A 292 -2.07 20.26 -9.47
C LEU A 292 -3.23 20.87 -8.69
N SER A 293 -2.95 21.63 -7.63
CA SER A 293 -3.99 22.26 -6.80
C SER A 293 -4.83 23.31 -7.54
N ASN A 294 -4.37 23.76 -8.71
CA ASN A 294 -5.17 24.61 -9.60
C ASN A 294 -6.30 23.85 -10.32
N TYR A 295 -6.27 22.51 -10.31
CA TYR A 295 -7.20 21.65 -11.07
C TYR A 295 -8.04 20.75 -10.17
N ILE A 296 -7.52 20.34 -9.01
CA ILE A 296 -8.21 19.49 -8.03
C ILE A 296 -7.93 19.98 -6.60
N PRO A 297 -8.83 19.70 -5.63
CA PRO A 297 -8.59 20.02 -4.23
C PRO A 297 -7.31 19.36 -3.69
N LEU A 298 -6.59 20.02 -2.78
CA LEU A 298 -5.39 19.45 -2.14
C LEU A 298 -5.67 18.09 -1.48
N LYS A 299 -6.85 17.91 -0.87
CA LYS A 299 -7.23 16.62 -0.26
C LYS A 299 -7.29 15.45 -1.24
N ASN A 300 -7.46 15.73 -2.54
CA ASN A 300 -7.47 14.73 -3.62
C ASN A 300 -6.06 14.45 -4.17
N ILE A 301 -5.04 15.15 -3.70
CA ILE A 301 -3.64 14.82 -3.95
C ILE A 301 -3.18 13.96 -2.78
N VAL A 302 -2.86 12.70 -3.09
CA VAL A 302 -2.51 11.69 -2.10
C VAL A 302 -1.02 11.38 -2.20
N ILE A 303 -0.31 11.51 -1.09
CA ILE A 303 1.06 11.03 -0.94
C ILE A 303 1.02 9.60 -0.42
N ASN A 304 1.37 8.63 -1.26
CA ASN A 304 1.55 7.24 -0.85
C ASN A 304 2.96 7.04 -0.26
N GLU A 305 3.04 6.96 1.06
CA GLU A 305 4.30 6.80 1.80
C GLU A 305 4.78 5.34 1.77
N SER A 306 5.63 4.99 0.82
CA SER A 306 6.21 3.65 0.71
C SER A 306 7.66 3.63 1.16
N VAL A 307 7.88 3.28 2.43
CA VAL A 307 9.21 2.98 2.97
C VAL A 307 9.64 1.58 2.57
N MET A 308 10.91 1.38 2.22
CA MET A 308 11.44 0.04 1.98
C MET A 308 11.41 -0.78 3.27
N SER A 309 11.01 -2.04 3.15
CA SER A 309 10.99 -2.99 4.24
C SER A 309 12.40 -3.48 4.58
N THR A 310 12.67 -3.64 5.87
CA THR A 310 13.85 -4.36 6.38
C THR A 310 13.66 -5.88 6.31
N PHE A 311 12.42 -6.36 6.43
CA PHE A 311 12.10 -7.78 6.58
C PHE A 311 11.34 -8.35 5.37
N PHE A 312 11.49 -9.65 5.14
CA PHE A 312 10.62 -10.43 4.26
C PHE A 312 10.23 -11.76 4.91
N PHE A 313 9.12 -12.31 4.47
CA PHE A 313 8.59 -13.58 4.95
C PHE A 313 8.72 -14.67 3.88
N ASP A 314 9.30 -15.82 4.24
CA ASP A 314 9.62 -16.94 3.32
C ASP A 314 8.73 -18.18 3.50
N ASP A 315 7.49 -17.96 3.91
CA ASP A 315 6.50 -18.94 4.39
C ASP A 315 6.72 -19.46 5.80
N ASN A 316 7.93 -19.44 6.37
CA ASN A 316 8.17 -20.08 7.67
C ASN A 316 8.81 -19.14 8.68
N VAL A 317 9.62 -18.18 8.22
CA VAL A 317 10.33 -17.25 9.08
C VAL A 317 10.38 -15.86 8.45
N PHE A 318 10.53 -14.87 9.32
CA PHE A 318 11.00 -13.54 8.94
C PHE A 318 12.51 -13.56 8.78
N ASN A 319 12.97 -13.03 7.65
CA ASN A 319 14.36 -12.79 7.32
C ASN A 319 14.59 -11.31 7.08
N ILE A 320 15.85 -10.89 7.10
CA ILE A 320 16.26 -9.51 6.82
C ILE A 320 16.76 -9.43 5.38
N PHE A 321 16.36 -8.39 4.65
CA PHE A 321 16.92 -8.10 3.33
C PHE A 321 18.41 -7.73 3.44
N ASP A 322 19.17 -8.03 2.39
CA ASP A 322 20.56 -7.62 2.28
C ASP A 322 20.67 -6.09 2.08
N GLU A 323 21.14 -5.37 3.09
CA GLU A 323 21.30 -3.90 3.05
C GLU A 323 22.36 -3.46 2.03
N GLU A 324 23.44 -4.22 1.83
CA GLU A 324 24.47 -3.84 0.84
C GLU A 324 23.90 -3.89 -0.58
N LYS A 325 23.05 -4.88 -0.84
CA LYS A 325 22.37 -5.04 -2.12
C LYS A 325 21.29 -3.99 -2.36
N TYR A 326 20.50 -3.65 -1.35
CA TYR A 326 19.29 -2.86 -1.53
C TYR A 326 19.36 -1.41 -1.04
N ASN A 327 20.31 -1.07 -0.17
CA ASN A 327 20.46 0.26 0.44
C ASN A 327 19.14 0.77 1.04
N TYR A 328 18.33 -0.10 1.67
CA TYR A 328 17.00 0.28 2.14
C TYR A 328 17.09 1.29 3.29
N ALA A 329 18.14 1.27 4.12
CA ALA A 329 18.31 2.25 5.20
C ALA A 329 18.60 3.64 4.63
N ARG A 330 19.51 3.75 3.65
CA ARG A 330 19.82 5.03 2.97
C ARG A 330 18.60 5.58 2.23
N TYR A 331 17.88 4.72 1.51
CA TYR A 331 16.63 5.11 0.85
C TYR A 331 15.59 5.62 1.86
N ASN A 332 15.39 4.90 2.97
CA ASN A 332 14.41 5.30 3.98
C ASN A 332 14.77 6.63 4.66
N LEU A 333 16.05 6.91 4.89
CA LEU A 333 16.51 8.22 5.39
C LEU A 333 16.19 9.35 4.41
N MET A 334 16.47 9.14 3.12
CA MET A 334 16.08 10.08 2.06
C MET A 334 14.56 10.29 2.03
N HIS A 335 13.79 9.21 2.06
CA HIS A 335 12.33 9.25 2.00
C HIS A 335 11.74 10.06 3.16
N VAL A 336 12.24 9.87 4.39
CA VAL A 336 11.82 10.66 5.57
C VAL A 336 12.07 12.15 5.34
N LYS A 337 13.24 12.55 4.84
CA LYS A 337 13.54 13.97 4.55
C LYS A 337 12.53 14.59 3.57
N ILE A 338 12.17 13.85 2.51
CA ILE A 338 11.21 14.29 1.51
C ILE A 338 9.82 14.45 2.13
N ILE A 339 9.33 13.41 2.81
CA ILE A 339 8.00 13.39 3.40
C ILE A 339 7.86 14.47 4.48
N ASP A 340 8.85 14.62 5.37
CA ASP A 340 8.82 15.65 6.42
C ASP A 340 8.77 17.07 5.84
N ALA A 341 9.48 17.32 4.73
CA ALA A 341 9.43 18.60 4.06
C ALA A 341 8.04 18.89 3.46
N LEU A 342 7.37 17.88 2.90
CA LEU A 342 6.02 18.02 2.35
C LEU A 342 4.96 18.19 3.45
N LYS A 343 5.05 17.42 4.54
CA LYS A 343 4.13 17.51 5.69
C LYS A 343 4.20 18.88 6.38
N LYS A 344 5.37 19.50 6.42
CA LYS A 344 5.55 20.86 6.96
C LYS A 344 4.91 21.94 6.10
N GLU A 345 4.89 21.76 4.78
CA GLU A 345 4.38 22.74 3.83
C GLU A 345 2.87 22.61 3.61
N PHE A 346 2.35 21.37 3.51
CA PHE A 346 0.98 21.10 3.12
C PHE A 346 0.24 20.28 4.16
N ASN A 347 -0.58 20.94 4.98
CA ASN A 347 -1.42 20.34 6.00
C ASN A 347 -2.70 19.66 5.46
N GLU A 348 -3.18 20.09 4.30
CA GLU A 348 -4.40 19.56 3.66
C GLU A 348 -4.13 18.35 2.72
N LEU A 349 -2.88 17.96 2.51
CA LEU A 349 -2.56 16.77 1.73
C LEU A 349 -2.93 15.50 2.50
N THR A 350 -3.42 14.52 1.74
CA THR A 350 -3.68 13.19 2.29
C THR A 350 -2.38 12.37 2.25
N PHE A 351 -1.84 12.07 3.42
CA PHE A 351 -0.67 11.20 3.58
C PHE A 351 -1.10 9.79 3.98
N VAL A 352 -0.70 8.79 3.19
CA VAL A 352 -1.09 7.39 3.42
C VAL A 352 0.16 6.55 3.69
N GLY A 353 0.43 6.26 4.96
CA GLY A 353 1.39 5.25 5.41
C GLY A 353 0.75 3.88 5.62
N ALA A 354 1.57 2.84 5.85
CA ALA A 354 1.10 1.54 6.35
C ALA A 354 1.56 1.36 7.81
N PRO A 355 0.80 0.65 8.66
CA PRO A 355 1.27 0.30 9.98
C PRO A 355 2.49 -0.61 9.88
N ALA A 356 3.36 -0.53 10.89
CA ALA A 356 4.63 -1.25 10.89
C ALA A 356 4.45 -2.75 10.63
N TYR A 357 3.42 -3.37 11.21
CA TYR A 357 3.16 -4.81 11.08
C TYR A 357 2.86 -5.29 9.66
N LEU A 358 2.47 -4.40 8.73
CA LEU A 358 2.27 -4.73 7.32
C LEU A 358 3.52 -4.47 6.47
N ASN A 359 4.54 -3.80 7.00
CA ASN A 359 5.71 -3.40 6.24
C ASN A 359 6.74 -4.53 6.14
N PHE A 360 6.39 -5.60 5.42
CA PHE A 360 7.29 -6.71 5.10
C PHE A 360 7.10 -7.21 3.67
N GLY A 361 8.20 -7.70 3.09
CA GLY A 361 8.22 -8.25 1.74
C GLY A 361 7.66 -9.68 1.67
N ASP A 362 7.11 -10.03 0.52
CA ASP A 362 6.64 -11.38 0.20
C ASP A 362 7.56 -12.04 -0.82
N VAL A 363 8.11 -13.21 -0.50
CA VAL A 363 8.99 -13.95 -1.42
C VAL A 363 8.26 -14.43 -2.67
N HIS A 364 6.94 -14.60 -2.59
CA HIS A 364 6.08 -15.04 -3.69
C HIS A 364 5.47 -13.89 -4.48
N HIS A 365 5.90 -12.66 -4.21
CA HIS A 365 5.43 -11.50 -4.94
C HIS A 365 5.72 -11.67 -6.44
N GLN A 366 4.74 -11.33 -7.28
CA GLN A 366 4.78 -11.56 -8.74
C GLN A 366 5.98 -10.90 -9.45
N TRP A 367 6.58 -9.88 -8.82
CA TRP A 367 7.74 -9.14 -9.34
C TRP A 367 9.05 -9.51 -8.62
N GLY A 368 9.06 -10.59 -7.85
CA GLY A 368 10.21 -11.09 -7.09
C GLY A 368 10.36 -10.47 -5.69
N SER A 369 11.25 -11.05 -4.88
CA SER A 369 11.48 -10.64 -3.50
C SER A 369 12.42 -9.42 -3.42
N HIS A 370 11.83 -8.25 -3.17
CA HIS A 370 12.52 -6.98 -3.02
C HIS A 370 11.90 -6.18 -1.86
N PRO A 371 12.65 -5.26 -1.21
CA PRO A 371 12.16 -4.53 -0.04
C PRO A 371 11.04 -3.51 -0.34
N TYR A 372 10.64 -3.37 -1.60
CA TYR A 372 9.53 -2.54 -2.06
C TYR A 372 8.41 -3.37 -2.72
N HIS A 373 8.44 -4.70 -2.53
CA HIS A 373 7.43 -5.66 -2.97
C HIS A 373 6.80 -6.32 -1.75
N TYR A 374 5.65 -5.80 -1.32
CA TYR A 374 5.06 -6.09 -0.03
C TYR A 374 4.05 -7.24 -0.10
N ASN A 375 3.60 -7.72 1.06
CA ASN A 375 2.49 -8.67 1.18
C ASN A 375 1.14 -8.08 0.72
N GLU A 376 0.14 -8.93 0.49
CA GLU A 376 -1.19 -8.51 0.02
C GLU A 376 -1.90 -7.56 1.01
N GLY A 377 -1.75 -7.81 2.31
CA GLY A 377 -2.31 -6.98 3.37
C GLY A 377 -1.87 -5.52 3.30
N TYR A 378 -0.57 -5.27 3.03
CA TYR A 378 -0.03 -3.93 2.82
C TYR A 378 -0.79 -3.18 1.73
N TYR A 379 -0.96 -3.81 0.57
CA TYR A 379 -1.61 -3.22 -0.60
C TYR A 379 -3.09 -2.92 -0.34
N LEU A 380 -3.82 -3.85 0.27
CA LEU A 380 -5.23 -3.67 0.60
C LEU A 380 -5.44 -2.55 1.63
N TYR A 381 -4.56 -2.46 2.63
CA TYR A 381 -4.59 -1.38 3.62
C TYR A 381 -4.43 0.00 2.98
N LYS A 382 -3.45 0.15 2.08
CA LYS A 382 -3.20 1.41 1.39
C LYS A 382 -4.41 1.86 0.60
N VAL A 383 -4.99 0.99 -0.22
CA VAL A 383 -6.17 1.35 -1.03
C VAL A 383 -7.36 1.72 -0.14
N LYS A 384 -7.60 0.99 0.95
CA LYS A 384 -8.64 1.33 1.91
C LYS A 384 -8.46 2.73 2.48
N LYS A 385 -7.24 3.09 2.93
CA LYS A 385 -6.99 4.42 3.50
C LYS A 385 -7.18 5.52 2.44
N ILE A 386 -6.80 5.29 1.18
CA ILE A 386 -7.11 6.24 0.10
C ILE A 386 -8.63 6.40 -0.08
N LEU A 387 -9.36 5.29 -0.10
CA LEU A 387 -10.81 5.30 -0.27
C LEU A 387 -11.53 6.08 0.84
N LEU A 388 -11.17 5.83 2.10
CA LEU A 388 -11.75 6.52 3.25
C LEU A 388 -11.54 8.04 3.18
N ASN A 389 -10.35 8.49 2.75
CA ASN A 389 -10.07 9.91 2.56
C ASN A 389 -10.78 10.52 1.35
N SER A 390 -11.11 9.72 0.33
CA SER A 390 -11.81 10.20 -0.87
C SER A 390 -13.33 10.36 -0.70
N VAL A 391 -13.92 9.65 0.27
CA VAL A 391 -15.37 9.68 0.54
C VAL A 391 -15.72 10.66 1.68
N ALA A 392 -14.72 11.08 2.48
CA ALA A 392 -14.83 12.13 3.49
C ALA A 392 -14.71 13.55 2.88
#